data_AF-Q4C5P9-F1
#
_entry.id   AF-Q4C5P9-F1
#
_cell.length_a   1.000
_cell.length_b   1.000
_cell.length_c   1.000
_cell.angle_alpha   90.00
_cell.angle_beta   90.00
_cell.angle_gamma   90.00
#
_symmetry.space_group_name_H-M   'P 1'
#
loop_
_entity.id
_entity.type
_entity.pdbx_description
1 polymer ?
#
loop_
_entity_poly.entity_id
_entity_poly.type
_entity_poly.pdbx_seq_one_letter_code
_entity_poly.pdbx_strand_id
1 'polypeptide(L)'
;MSTVVNPTQIWNSSFNTQSLRIVALGDSLVYGYGDLVGGGWVERLRRQWMGQENGHVLYNLGVRGDRTHQVAQRLEGEYRYRGELRNRVPDLIMLSVGVNDSARLRRANGRLFTDFETYQQEIENLLDEAQQLCSVYFVGMVPVDEAKMPFMDCFYFNHFDQYRYKEVTKKACHSRNIPYLDIFDLWLGRGENYVKSRLINDGLHPNVKGYESLYEDIINWQALQQLNMSNVSAIV
;
A
#
# COMPACT_ATOMS: atom_id res chain seq x y z
N MET A 1 -54.84 39.02 1.44
CA MET A 1 -54.17 37.88 2.10
C MET A 1 -53.68 36.99 0.97
N SER A 2 -52.45 37.16 0.48
CA SER A 2 -51.20 36.57 1.01
C SER A 2 -51.41 35.08 1.24
N THR A 3 -50.81 34.13 0.51
CA THR A 3 -49.39 33.94 0.16
C THR A 3 -49.30 33.00 -1.07
N VAL A 4 -48.59 33.31 -2.16
CA VAL A 4 -47.12 33.29 -2.37
C VAL A 4 -46.55 31.85 -2.47
N VAL A 5 -46.27 31.49 -3.73
CA VAL A 5 -45.11 30.76 -4.28
C VAL A 5 -44.95 29.27 -3.97
N ASN A 6 -45.12 28.47 -5.02
CA ASN A 6 -44.49 27.16 -5.22
C ASN A 6 -42.97 27.31 -5.10
N PRO A 7 -42.31 26.71 -4.09
CA PRO A 7 -40.90 26.43 -4.20
C PRO A 7 -40.79 25.22 -5.12
N THR A 8 -40.32 25.48 -6.34
CA THR A 8 -39.56 24.51 -7.13
C THR A 8 -38.82 23.57 -6.20
N GLN A 9 -39.22 22.30 -6.21
CA GLN A 9 -38.46 21.21 -5.64
C GLN A 9 -37.16 21.17 -6.46
N ILE A 10 -36.18 21.96 -6.02
CA ILE A 10 -34.81 21.83 -6.46
C ILE A 10 -34.44 20.42 -6.03
N TRP A 11 -34.51 19.50 -6.97
CA TRP A 11 -33.75 18.27 -6.89
C TRP A 11 -32.31 18.74 -6.76
N ASN A 12 -31.83 18.86 -5.53
CA ASN A 12 -30.40 18.76 -5.28
C ASN A 12 -30.07 17.37 -5.80
N SER A 13 -29.63 17.30 -7.05
CA SER A 13 -28.86 16.19 -7.54
C SER A 13 -27.65 16.14 -6.62
N SER A 14 -27.73 15.35 -5.55
CA SER A 14 -26.57 14.96 -4.77
C SER A 14 -25.64 14.33 -5.80
N PHE A 15 -24.65 15.10 -6.21
CA PHE A 15 -23.71 14.70 -7.23
C PHE A 15 -22.99 13.46 -6.68
N ASN A 16 -23.24 12.33 -7.31
CA ASN A 16 -22.89 11.02 -6.80
C ASN A 16 -21.39 10.77 -7.02
N THR A 17 -20.54 11.34 -6.16
CA THR A 17 -19.14 10.94 -6.07
C THR A 17 -19.11 9.57 -5.39
N GLN A 18 -19.11 8.49 -6.16
CA GLN A 18 -19.30 7.15 -5.58
C GLN A 18 -18.06 6.75 -4.75
N SER A 19 -18.28 6.40 -3.48
CA SER A 19 -17.25 5.79 -2.64
C SER A 19 -16.69 4.52 -3.30
N LEU A 20 -15.35 4.43 -3.37
CA LEU A 20 -14.63 3.27 -3.88
C LEU A 20 -14.44 2.22 -2.79
N ARG A 21 -14.41 0.96 -3.19
CA ARG A 21 -14.04 -0.18 -2.33
C ARG A 21 -12.60 -0.56 -2.64
N ILE A 22 -11.74 -0.43 -1.64
CA ILE A 22 -10.30 -0.57 -1.77
C ILE A 22 -9.87 -1.73 -0.88
N VAL A 23 -8.99 -2.58 -1.40
CA VAL A 23 -8.29 -3.60 -0.63
C VAL A 23 -6.80 -3.27 -0.60
N ALA A 24 -6.19 -3.27 0.57
CA ALA A 24 -4.74 -3.17 0.71
C ALA A 24 -4.17 -4.55 1.02
N LEU A 25 -3.41 -5.14 0.10
CA LEU A 25 -2.80 -6.46 0.25
C LEU A 25 -1.28 -6.35 0.34
N GLY A 26 -0.70 -7.13 1.24
CA GLY A 26 0.74 -7.13 1.42
C GLY A 26 1.19 -7.74 2.73
N ASP A 27 2.36 -7.29 3.19
CA ASP A 27 3.05 -7.89 4.32
C ASP A 27 2.77 -7.17 5.66
N SER A 28 3.75 -7.20 6.57
CA SER A 28 3.68 -6.52 7.87
C SER A 28 3.56 -5.00 7.79
N LEU A 29 4.00 -4.37 6.68
CA LEU A 29 3.84 -2.93 6.46
C LEU A 29 2.38 -2.57 6.19
N VAL A 30 1.65 -3.41 5.44
CA VAL A 30 0.21 -3.27 5.24
C VAL A 30 -0.54 -3.57 6.55
N TYR A 31 -0.10 -4.60 7.29
CA TYR A 31 -0.67 -4.94 8.59
C TYR A 31 -0.54 -3.78 9.61
N GLY A 32 0.47 -2.92 9.47
CA GLY A 32 0.74 -1.84 10.42
C GLY A 32 1.55 -2.27 11.64
N TYR A 33 2.33 -3.36 11.52
CA TYR A 33 3.11 -3.88 12.65
C TYR A 33 4.16 -2.86 13.10
N GLY A 34 4.23 -2.61 14.41
CA GLY A 34 5.13 -1.62 15.01
C GLY A 34 4.44 -0.32 15.44
N ASP A 35 3.20 -0.09 15.00
CA ASP A 35 2.42 1.08 15.41
C ASP A 35 1.28 0.72 16.38
N LEU A 36 1.56 0.92 17.67
CA LEU A 36 0.62 0.64 18.75
C LEU A 36 -0.44 1.73 18.95
N VAL A 37 -0.40 2.83 18.17
CA VAL A 37 -1.26 3.99 18.37
C VAL A 37 -2.23 4.17 17.22
N GLY A 38 -1.73 4.24 16.00
CA GLY A 38 -2.57 4.48 14.82
C GLY A 38 -2.75 3.28 13.90
N GLY A 39 -2.18 2.12 14.23
CA GLY A 39 -2.41 0.86 13.51
C GLY A 39 -1.85 0.80 12.08
N GLY A 40 -0.85 1.64 11.75
CA GLY A 40 -0.25 1.69 10.42
C GLY A 40 -0.87 2.70 9.46
N TRP A 41 -0.35 2.73 8.23
CA TRP A 41 -0.78 3.69 7.20
C TRP A 41 -2.17 3.35 6.64
N VAL A 42 -2.50 2.07 6.50
CA VAL A 42 -3.80 1.58 6.02
C VAL A 42 -4.91 1.99 7.00
N GLU A 43 -4.67 1.82 8.30
CA GLU A 43 -5.64 2.20 9.32
C GLU A 43 -5.86 3.73 9.39
N ARG A 44 -4.79 4.52 9.20
CA ARG A 44 -4.91 5.99 9.08
C ARG A 44 -5.75 6.41 7.88
N LEU A 45 -5.51 5.84 6.70
CA LEU A 45 -6.33 6.08 5.51
C LEU A 45 -7.79 5.69 5.76
N ARG A 46 -8.02 4.49 6.33
CA ARG A 46 -9.37 4.01 6.64
C ARG A 46 -10.10 4.97 7.56
N ARG A 47 -9.46 5.43 8.65
CA ARG A 47 -10.05 6.39 9.59
C ARG A 47 -10.31 7.74 8.95
N GLN A 48 -9.40 8.23 8.09
CA GLN A 48 -9.59 9.48 7.36
C GLN A 48 -10.82 9.40 6.44
N TRP A 49 -10.94 8.32 5.67
CA TRP A 49 -12.04 8.15 4.73
C TRP A 49 -13.37 7.86 5.40
N MET A 50 -13.41 7.05 6.47
CA MET A 50 -14.67 6.80 7.19
C MET A 50 -15.33 8.06 7.77
N GLY A 51 -14.56 9.13 7.99
CA GLY A 51 -15.09 10.41 8.48
C GLY A 51 -15.67 11.33 7.39
N GLN A 52 -15.62 10.93 6.11
CA GLN A 52 -16.01 11.77 4.98
C GLN A 52 -17.30 11.23 4.33
N GLU A 53 -18.20 12.13 3.90
CA GLU A 53 -19.47 11.77 3.26
C GLU A 53 -19.29 10.87 2.02
N ASN A 54 -18.18 11.05 1.29
CA ASN A 54 -17.83 10.28 0.09
C ASN A 54 -16.49 9.52 0.25
N GLY A 55 -16.10 9.24 1.48
CA GLY A 55 -14.85 8.54 1.75
C GLY A 55 -14.90 7.07 1.35
N HIS A 56 -13.76 6.55 0.92
CA HIS A 56 -13.61 5.17 0.44
C HIS A 56 -13.69 4.14 1.57
N VAL A 57 -14.18 2.95 1.23
CA VAL A 57 -14.15 1.77 2.10
C VAL A 57 -12.82 1.06 1.89
N LEU A 58 -12.02 0.89 2.95
CA LEU A 58 -10.70 0.28 2.87
C LEU A 58 -10.60 -0.96 3.77
N TYR A 59 -10.27 -2.10 3.18
CA TYR A 59 -9.98 -3.34 3.90
C TYR A 59 -8.48 -3.57 4.00
N ASN A 60 -7.98 -3.72 5.24
CA ASN A 60 -6.61 -4.13 5.50
C ASN A 60 -6.48 -5.65 5.39
N LEU A 61 -5.66 -6.12 4.45
CA LEU A 61 -5.35 -7.53 4.22
C LEU A 61 -3.84 -7.78 4.30
N GLY A 62 -3.16 -7.10 5.23
CA GLY A 62 -1.75 -7.34 5.53
C GLY A 62 -1.55 -8.63 6.33
N VAL A 63 -0.54 -9.43 5.97
CA VAL A 63 -0.15 -10.63 6.71
C VAL A 63 1.35 -10.59 6.99
N ARG A 64 1.73 -10.72 8.27
CA ARG A 64 3.13 -10.58 8.68
C ARG A 64 4.00 -11.67 8.06
N GLY A 65 5.13 -11.26 7.50
CA GLY A 65 6.12 -12.17 6.92
C GLY A 65 5.77 -12.67 5.51
N ASP A 66 4.64 -12.24 4.95
CA ASP A 66 4.28 -12.58 3.57
C ASP A 66 5.36 -12.08 2.61
N ARG A 67 5.73 -12.97 1.69
CA ARG A 67 6.49 -12.69 0.49
C ARG A 67 5.56 -12.59 -0.70
N THR A 68 6.11 -12.18 -1.84
CA THR A 68 5.36 -11.93 -3.08
C THR A 68 4.51 -13.14 -3.50
N HIS A 69 5.06 -14.36 -3.53
CA HIS A 69 4.27 -15.56 -3.85
C HIS A 69 3.10 -15.83 -2.88
N GLN A 70 3.23 -15.51 -1.59
CA GLN A 70 2.15 -15.73 -0.62
C GLN A 70 1.00 -14.74 -0.85
N VAL A 71 1.32 -13.49 -1.18
CA VAL A 71 0.31 -12.50 -1.56
C VAL A 71 -0.40 -12.94 -2.85
N ALA A 72 0.32 -13.44 -3.86
CA ALA A 72 -0.27 -13.95 -5.09
C ALA A 72 -1.26 -15.11 -4.82
N GLN A 73 -0.87 -16.07 -3.99
CA GLN A 73 -1.71 -17.23 -3.65
C GLN A 73 -3.07 -16.87 -3.03
N ARG A 74 -3.15 -15.74 -2.31
CA ARG A 74 -4.40 -15.31 -1.64
C ARG A 74 -5.12 -14.16 -2.34
N LEU A 75 -4.49 -13.53 -3.35
CA LEU A 75 -4.97 -12.30 -3.99
C LEU A 75 -6.43 -12.42 -4.44
N GLU A 76 -6.71 -13.36 -5.34
CA GLU A 76 -8.04 -13.48 -5.95
C GLU A 76 -9.10 -13.89 -4.93
N GLY A 77 -8.76 -14.85 -4.04
CA GLY A 77 -9.67 -15.32 -3.01
C GLY A 77 -10.09 -14.19 -2.06
N GLU A 78 -9.12 -13.44 -1.54
CA GLU A 78 -9.42 -12.32 -0.66
C GLU A 78 -10.13 -11.18 -1.39
N TYR A 79 -9.71 -10.85 -2.62
CA TYR A 79 -10.38 -9.85 -3.45
C TYR A 79 -11.87 -10.18 -3.64
N ARG A 80 -12.21 -11.41 -4.05
CA ARG A 80 -13.59 -11.83 -4.32
C ARG A 80 -14.47 -11.85 -3.08
N TYR A 81 -13.88 -12.04 -1.89
CA TYR A 81 -14.60 -12.05 -0.61
C TYR A 81 -14.66 -10.67 0.07
N ARG A 82 -14.22 -9.59 -0.58
CA ARG A 82 -14.41 -8.23 -0.11
C ARG A 82 -15.31 -7.48 -1.08
N GLY A 83 -16.23 -6.68 -0.56
CA GLY A 83 -17.29 -6.11 -1.37
C GLY A 83 -18.52 -5.80 -0.53
N GLU A 84 -19.28 -4.81 -0.97
CA GLU A 84 -20.54 -4.44 -0.32
C GLU A 84 -21.74 -5.08 -1.03
N LEU A 85 -22.94 -4.75 -0.54
CA LEU A 85 -24.24 -5.10 -1.08
C LEU A 85 -24.26 -5.09 -2.63
N ARG A 86 -25.02 -6.02 -3.21
CA ARG A 86 -25.22 -6.20 -4.67
C ARG A 86 -24.04 -6.85 -5.42
N ASN A 87 -23.28 -7.72 -4.76
CA ASN A 87 -22.22 -8.53 -5.36
C ASN A 87 -21.12 -7.70 -6.05
N ARG A 88 -20.80 -6.53 -5.50
CA ARG A 88 -19.78 -5.67 -6.09
C ARG A 88 -18.40 -5.99 -5.51
N VAL A 89 -17.43 -6.26 -6.37
CA VAL A 89 -16.01 -6.53 -6.05
C VAL A 89 -15.18 -5.24 -5.90
N PRO A 90 -14.01 -5.25 -5.23
CA PRO A 90 -13.22 -4.04 -4.99
C PRO A 90 -12.84 -3.30 -6.30
N ASP A 91 -12.85 -1.97 -6.24
CA ASP A 91 -12.54 -1.06 -7.36
C ASP A 91 -11.04 -0.80 -7.51
N LEU A 92 -10.27 -0.95 -6.42
CA LEU A 92 -8.83 -0.72 -6.37
C LEU A 92 -8.13 -1.71 -5.45
N ILE A 93 -7.01 -2.24 -5.90
CA ILE A 93 -6.03 -2.95 -5.09
C ILE A 93 -4.84 -2.03 -4.82
N MET A 94 -4.47 -1.87 -3.55
CA MET A 94 -3.20 -1.27 -3.13
C MET A 94 -2.26 -2.39 -2.68
N LEU A 95 -1.19 -2.63 -3.45
CA LEU A 95 -0.17 -3.62 -3.12
C LEU A 95 1.00 -2.98 -2.35
N SER A 96 1.52 -3.68 -1.35
CA SER A 96 2.81 -3.34 -0.73
C SER A 96 3.46 -4.61 -0.18
N VAL A 97 4.40 -5.16 -0.93
CA VAL A 97 5.11 -6.40 -0.59
C VAL A 97 6.50 -6.40 -1.23
N GLY A 98 7.40 -7.21 -0.69
CA GLY A 98 8.70 -7.51 -1.30
C GLY A 98 9.89 -7.29 -0.38
N VAL A 99 9.71 -6.64 0.78
CA VAL A 99 10.82 -6.48 1.72
C VAL A 99 11.30 -7.85 2.22
N ASN A 100 10.38 -8.75 2.58
CA ASN A 100 10.69 -10.09 3.07
C ASN A 100 11.43 -10.95 2.03
N ASP A 101 11.20 -10.72 0.75
CA ASP A 101 11.88 -11.42 -0.35
C ASP A 101 13.38 -11.06 -0.43
N SER A 102 13.73 -9.83 -0.06
CA SER A 102 15.09 -9.28 -0.18
C SER A 102 16.07 -9.73 0.91
N ALA A 103 15.61 -10.52 1.89
CA ALA A 103 16.47 -11.01 2.97
C ALA A 103 17.55 -11.96 2.46
N ARG A 104 18.70 -12.02 3.16
CA ARG A 104 19.66 -13.12 3.10
C ARG A 104 19.54 -14.03 4.32
N LEU A 105 19.76 -15.32 4.12
CA LEU A 105 19.61 -16.34 5.16
C LEU A 105 20.93 -16.60 5.89
N ARG A 106 20.86 -16.76 7.21
CA ARG A 106 21.91 -17.20 8.16
C ARG A 106 23.11 -16.27 8.35
N ARG A 107 23.50 -15.50 7.34
CA ARG A 107 24.62 -14.54 7.41
C ARG A 107 24.47 -13.41 6.40
N ALA A 108 25.17 -12.30 6.60
CA ALA A 108 25.10 -11.10 5.76
C ALA A 108 25.42 -11.36 4.27
N ASN A 109 26.32 -12.30 3.96
CA ASN A 109 26.62 -12.76 2.59
C ASN A 109 25.99 -14.12 2.28
N GLY A 110 24.89 -14.45 2.95
CA GLY A 110 24.16 -15.69 2.78
C GLY A 110 23.40 -15.77 1.46
N ARG A 111 22.74 -16.90 1.24
CA ARG A 111 21.84 -17.08 0.10
C ARG A 111 20.65 -16.11 0.26
N LEU A 112 20.20 -15.53 -0.85
CA LEU A 112 18.94 -14.79 -0.92
C LEU A 112 17.79 -15.70 -0.46
N PHE A 113 16.83 -15.14 0.27
CA PHE A 113 15.68 -15.88 0.77
C PHE A 113 14.72 -16.22 -0.37
N THR A 114 14.41 -15.24 -1.20
CA THR A 114 13.84 -15.46 -2.54
C THR A 114 14.93 -15.15 -3.55
N ASP A 115 15.21 -16.07 -4.47
CA ASP A 115 16.18 -15.83 -5.54
C ASP A 115 15.73 -14.66 -6.44
N PHE A 116 16.66 -13.89 -7.01
CA PHE A 116 16.30 -12.61 -7.66
C PHE A 116 15.44 -12.81 -8.91
N GLU A 117 15.81 -13.78 -9.75
CA GLU A 117 15.08 -14.15 -10.96
C GLU A 117 13.71 -14.74 -10.61
N THR A 118 13.63 -15.50 -9.51
CA THR A 118 12.36 -16.01 -8.98
C THR A 118 11.46 -14.86 -8.53
N TYR A 119 11.99 -13.91 -7.74
CA TYR A 119 11.25 -12.74 -7.30
C TYR A 119 10.73 -11.90 -8.47
N GLN A 120 11.56 -11.69 -9.51
CA GLN A 120 11.17 -10.97 -10.70
C GLN A 120 9.94 -11.62 -11.38
N GLN A 121 9.96 -12.95 -11.55
CA GLN A 121 8.81 -13.65 -12.14
C GLN A 121 7.57 -13.58 -11.23
N GLU A 122 7.75 -13.74 -9.92
CA GLU A 122 6.66 -13.70 -8.95
C GLU A 122 5.98 -12.33 -8.90
N ILE A 123 6.76 -11.23 -8.91
CA ILE A 123 6.20 -9.88 -8.87
C ILE A 123 5.51 -9.51 -10.18
N GLU A 124 6.06 -9.91 -11.33
CA GLU A 124 5.43 -9.70 -12.63
C GLU A 124 4.07 -10.42 -12.70
N ASN A 125 4.02 -11.69 -12.28
CA ASN A 125 2.78 -12.47 -12.23
C ASN A 125 1.75 -11.86 -11.27
N LEU A 126 2.17 -11.45 -10.06
CA LEU A 126 1.28 -10.82 -9.09
C LEU A 126 0.63 -9.55 -9.66
N LEU A 127 1.41 -8.72 -10.37
CA LEU A 127 0.91 -7.49 -10.97
C LEU A 127 -0.06 -7.79 -12.13
N ASP A 128 0.25 -8.79 -12.96
CA ASP A 128 -0.63 -9.21 -14.06
C ASP A 128 -1.97 -9.75 -13.54
N GLU A 129 -1.95 -10.61 -12.52
CA GLU A 129 -3.16 -11.13 -11.87
C GLU A 129 -3.99 -10.00 -11.25
N ALA A 130 -3.35 -9.07 -10.53
CA ALA A 130 -4.07 -7.96 -9.89
C ALA A 130 -4.73 -7.03 -10.92
N GLN A 131 -4.08 -6.73 -12.04
CA GLN A 131 -4.65 -5.88 -13.09
C GLN A 131 -5.82 -6.51 -13.84
N GLN A 132 -5.91 -7.85 -13.87
CA GLN A 132 -7.08 -8.53 -14.41
C GLN A 132 -8.31 -8.39 -13.50
N LEU A 133 -8.12 -8.09 -12.22
CA LEU A 133 -9.19 -7.94 -11.24
C LEU A 133 -9.73 -6.50 -11.21
N CYS A 134 -8.87 -5.49 -11.03
CA CYS A 134 -9.24 -4.08 -11.05
C CYS A 134 -8.02 -3.15 -11.18
N SER A 135 -8.21 -1.85 -10.96
CA SER A 135 -7.10 -0.89 -10.88
C SER A 135 -6.13 -1.27 -9.77
N VAL A 136 -4.83 -1.06 -9.99
CA VAL A 136 -3.77 -1.44 -9.04
C VAL A 136 -2.85 -0.26 -8.79
N TYR A 137 -2.60 0.04 -7.52
CA TYR A 137 -1.57 0.97 -7.04
C TYR A 137 -0.53 0.18 -6.25
N PHE A 138 0.74 0.57 -6.33
CA PHE A 138 1.83 -0.08 -5.60
C PHE A 138 2.55 0.90 -4.68
N VAL A 139 2.60 0.59 -3.38
CA VAL A 139 3.36 1.33 -2.37
C VAL A 139 4.65 0.57 -2.09
N GLY A 140 5.79 1.17 -2.44
CA GLY A 140 7.11 0.57 -2.28
C GLY A 140 7.49 0.35 -0.81
N MET A 141 8.47 -0.53 -0.59
CA MET A 141 9.00 -0.84 0.74
C MET A 141 9.72 0.34 1.39
N VAL A 142 9.78 0.36 2.72
CA VAL A 142 10.65 1.26 3.49
C VAL A 142 12.09 0.72 3.56
N PRO A 143 13.11 1.59 3.66
CA PRO A 143 14.48 1.14 3.91
C PRO A 143 14.63 0.55 5.32
N VAL A 144 15.44 -0.51 5.45
CA VAL A 144 15.79 -1.10 6.76
C VAL A 144 16.94 -0.34 7.45
N ASP A 145 17.13 -0.57 8.75
CA ASP A 145 18.37 -0.26 9.45
C ASP A 145 19.31 -1.48 9.43
N GLU A 146 20.31 -1.47 8.55
CA GLU A 146 21.28 -2.57 8.41
C GLU A 146 22.06 -2.84 9.70
N ALA A 147 22.23 -1.83 10.57
CA ALA A 147 22.92 -1.98 11.84
C ALA A 147 22.14 -2.82 12.87
N LYS A 148 20.87 -3.15 12.60
CA LYS A 148 20.02 -4.00 13.43
C LYS A 148 19.95 -5.45 12.95
N MET A 149 20.72 -5.82 11.93
CA MET A 149 20.77 -7.19 11.44
C MET A 149 21.69 -8.07 12.31
N PRO A 150 21.36 -9.35 12.51
CA PRO A 150 20.22 -10.08 11.94
C PRO A 150 18.87 -9.75 12.60
N PHE A 151 17.82 -9.74 11.78
CA PHE A 151 16.44 -9.82 12.22
C PHE A 151 16.08 -11.27 12.57
N MET A 152 15.46 -11.47 13.73
CA MET A 152 15.10 -12.80 14.29
C MET A 152 16.26 -13.82 14.20
N ASP A 153 17.48 -13.36 14.46
CA ASP A 153 18.71 -14.17 14.50
C ASP A 153 19.06 -14.93 13.20
N CYS A 154 18.34 -14.69 12.09
CA CYS A 154 18.54 -15.47 10.86
C CYS A 154 18.35 -14.71 9.54
N PHE A 155 17.68 -13.57 9.53
CA PHE A 155 17.44 -12.77 8.34
C PHE A 155 18.35 -11.55 8.31
N TYR A 156 19.04 -11.34 7.19
CA TYR A 156 19.93 -10.21 6.96
C TYR A 156 19.41 -9.40 5.79
N PHE A 157 18.81 -8.25 6.08
CA PHE A 157 18.40 -7.28 5.08
C PHE A 157 19.54 -6.29 4.82
N ASN A 158 19.68 -5.84 3.58
CA ASN A 158 20.66 -4.83 3.20
C ASN A 158 20.12 -3.95 2.07
N HIS A 159 20.61 -2.71 1.98
CA HIS A 159 20.14 -1.73 1.00
C HIS A 159 20.46 -2.14 -0.42
N PHE A 160 21.54 -2.89 -0.65
CA PHE A 160 21.91 -3.36 -1.99
C PHE A 160 20.85 -4.30 -2.57
N ASP A 161 20.42 -5.31 -1.82
CA ASP A 161 19.36 -6.22 -2.26
C ASP A 161 17.98 -5.55 -2.21
N GLN A 162 17.67 -4.72 -1.19
CA GLN A 162 16.42 -3.93 -1.22
C GLN A 162 16.31 -3.08 -2.48
N TYR A 163 17.37 -2.40 -2.88
CA TYR A 163 17.41 -1.59 -4.10
C TYR A 163 17.17 -2.42 -5.35
N ARG A 164 17.81 -3.59 -5.47
CA ARG A 164 17.60 -4.48 -6.63
C ARG A 164 16.15 -4.93 -6.75
N TYR A 165 15.54 -5.36 -5.64
CA TYR A 165 14.18 -5.89 -5.61
C TYR A 165 13.16 -4.77 -5.84
N LYS A 166 13.32 -3.60 -5.20
CA LYS A 166 12.41 -2.48 -5.43
C LYS A 166 12.52 -1.93 -6.86
N GLU A 167 13.71 -1.95 -7.48
CA GLU A 167 13.87 -1.47 -8.85
C GLU A 167 13.20 -2.39 -9.89
N VAL A 168 13.27 -3.71 -9.72
CA VAL A 168 12.56 -4.62 -10.64
C VAL A 168 11.04 -4.46 -10.49
N THR A 169 10.55 -4.30 -9.27
CA THR A 169 9.13 -4.03 -8.98
C THR A 169 8.67 -2.71 -9.59
N LYS A 170 9.45 -1.63 -9.42
CA LYS A 170 9.18 -0.32 -10.01
C LYS A 170 9.11 -0.39 -11.54
N LYS A 171 10.05 -1.08 -12.18
CA LYS A 171 10.06 -1.30 -13.63
C LYS A 171 8.85 -2.10 -14.10
N ALA A 172 8.51 -3.18 -13.39
CA ALA A 172 7.36 -4.02 -13.69
C ALA A 172 6.02 -3.27 -13.52
N CYS A 173 5.93 -2.38 -12.54
CA CYS A 173 4.78 -1.47 -12.39
C CYS A 173 4.71 -0.48 -13.55
N HIS A 174 5.84 0.15 -13.90
CA HIS A 174 5.90 1.15 -14.97
C HIS A 174 5.52 0.55 -16.33
N SER A 175 6.00 -0.65 -16.68
CA SER A 175 5.65 -1.33 -17.93
C SER A 175 4.16 -1.66 -18.04
N ARG A 176 3.46 -1.71 -16.90
CA ARG A 176 2.03 -2.02 -16.77
C ARG A 176 1.16 -0.77 -16.55
N ASN A 177 1.76 0.43 -16.56
CA ASN A 177 1.11 1.69 -16.16
C ASN A 177 0.48 1.65 -14.75
N ILE A 178 1.06 0.85 -13.84
CA ILE A 178 0.68 0.80 -12.43
C ILE A 178 1.40 1.95 -11.71
N PRO A 179 0.69 2.86 -11.03
CA PRO A 179 1.33 3.88 -10.21
C PRO A 179 2.16 3.21 -9.10
N TYR A 180 3.44 3.60 -9.01
CA TYR A 180 4.39 3.12 -8.00
C TYR A 180 4.89 4.29 -7.14
N LEU A 181 4.71 4.20 -5.83
CA LEU A 181 5.26 5.16 -4.86
C LEU A 181 6.59 4.64 -4.29
N ASP A 182 7.71 5.26 -4.68
CA ASP A 182 9.06 4.83 -4.31
C ASP A 182 9.46 5.32 -2.91
N ILE A 183 8.87 4.70 -1.88
CA ILE A 183 9.14 5.03 -0.47
C ILE A 183 10.61 4.80 -0.11
N PHE A 184 11.26 3.79 -0.69
CA PHE A 184 12.66 3.47 -0.43
C PHE A 184 13.56 4.66 -0.77
N ASP A 185 13.50 5.15 -2.01
CA ASP A 185 14.30 6.32 -2.43
C ASP A 185 13.86 7.59 -1.70
N LEU A 186 12.55 7.77 -1.48
CA LEU A 186 12.01 8.94 -0.79
C LEU A 186 12.55 9.06 0.64
N TRP A 187 12.61 7.96 1.39
CA TRP A 187 13.08 7.95 2.77
C TRP A 187 14.61 8.01 2.87
N LEU A 188 15.35 7.33 1.99
CA LEU A 188 16.81 7.49 1.93
C LEU A 188 17.20 8.92 1.55
N GLY A 189 16.44 9.58 0.67
CA GLY A 189 16.63 10.99 0.33
C GLY A 189 16.44 11.95 1.51
N ARG A 190 15.74 11.53 2.58
CA ARG A 190 15.63 12.28 3.85
C ARG A 190 16.80 12.03 4.80
N GLY A 191 17.69 11.09 4.47
CA GLY A 191 18.90 10.74 5.21
C GLY A 191 18.76 9.55 6.15
N GLU A 192 19.87 8.86 6.41
CA GLU A 192 19.89 7.64 7.23
C GLU A 192 19.36 7.85 8.66
N ASN A 193 19.70 8.99 9.28
CA ASN A 193 19.22 9.31 10.63
C ASN A 193 17.70 9.47 10.67
N TYR A 194 17.11 9.99 9.59
CA TYR A 194 15.66 10.05 9.46
C TYR A 194 15.08 8.64 9.43
N VAL A 195 15.59 7.75 8.56
CA VAL A 195 15.15 6.34 8.48
C VAL A 195 15.22 5.66 9.84
N LYS A 196 16.38 5.71 10.51
CA LYS A 196 16.60 5.08 11.82
C LYS A 196 15.61 5.60 12.87
N SER A 197 15.27 6.89 12.84
CA SER A 197 14.28 7.48 13.76
C SER A 197 12.84 7.05 13.49
N ARG A 198 12.55 6.48 12.32
CA ARG A 198 11.21 6.05 11.87
C ARG A 198 10.97 4.56 12.05
N LEU A 199 11.96 3.77 12.45
CA LEU A 199 11.83 2.33 12.68
C LEU A 199 11.71 2.00 14.17
N ILE A 200 11.14 0.85 14.50
CA ILE A 200 11.26 0.25 15.84
C ILE A 200 12.64 -0.42 15.99
N ASN A 201 12.93 -0.93 17.18
CA ASN A 201 14.26 -1.46 17.50
C ASN A 201 14.68 -2.69 16.66
N ASP A 202 13.75 -3.34 15.96
CA ASP A 202 14.07 -4.46 15.07
C ASP A 202 14.70 -4.03 13.73
N GLY A 203 14.72 -2.73 13.43
CA GLY A 203 15.31 -2.17 12.22
C GLY A 203 14.58 -2.51 10.92
N LEU A 204 13.38 -3.09 10.99
CA LEU A 204 12.59 -3.49 9.83
C LEU A 204 11.27 -2.74 9.77
N HIS A 205 10.56 -2.63 10.89
CA HIS A 205 9.20 -2.11 10.91
C HIS A 205 9.15 -0.63 11.30
N PRO A 206 8.35 0.20 10.61
CA PRO A 206 8.12 1.57 11.05
C PRO A 206 7.52 1.64 12.47
N ASN A 207 7.92 2.65 13.23
CA ASN A 207 7.26 3.03 14.48
C ASN A 207 6.06 3.95 14.19
N VAL A 208 5.39 4.44 15.23
CA VAL A 208 4.24 5.36 15.10
C VAL A 208 4.54 6.54 14.16
N LYS A 209 5.69 7.21 14.33
CA LYS A 209 6.10 8.34 13.48
C LYS A 209 6.45 7.89 12.07
N GLY A 210 7.00 6.69 11.91
CA GLY A 210 7.28 6.09 10.61
C GLY A 210 6.01 5.86 9.80
N TYR A 211 4.99 5.28 10.41
CA TYR A 211 3.70 5.10 9.74
C TYR A 211 2.92 6.40 9.53
N GLU A 212 3.09 7.42 10.39
CA GLU A 212 2.60 8.77 10.10
C GLU A 212 3.27 9.34 8.85
N SER A 213 4.60 9.28 8.76
CA SER A 213 5.33 9.75 7.57
C SER A 213 4.94 8.97 6.31
N LEU A 214 4.78 7.64 6.38
CA LEU A 214 4.32 6.83 5.26
C LEU A 214 2.89 7.20 4.82
N TYR A 215 1.99 7.42 5.78
CA TYR A 215 0.64 7.91 5.49
C TYR A 215 0.66 9.28 4.82
N GLU A 216 1.46 10.23 5.33
CA GLU A 216 1.64 11.55 4.73
C GLU A 216 2.17 11.47 3.29
N ASP A 217 3.13 10.58 3.03
CA ASP A 217 3.67 10.32 1.70
C ASP A 217 2.60 9.81 0.74
N ILE A 218 1.71 8.93 1.23
CA ILE A 218 0.63 8.34 0.45
C ILE A 218 -0.48 9.35 0.14
N ILE A 219 -0.93 10.17 1.11
CA ILE A 219 -1.99 11.17 0.85
C ILE A 219 -1.53 12.31 -0.05
N ASN A 220 -0.22 12.59 -0.08
CA ASN A 220 0.38 13.59 -0.96
C ASN A 220 0.81 13.01 -2.31
N TRP A 221 0.64 11.70 -2.51
CA TRP A 221 0.97 11.05 -3.77
C TRP A 221 -0.02 11.42 -4.87
N GLN A 222 0.49 11.93 -5.99
CA GLN A 222 -0.32 12.43 -7.11
C GLN A 222 -1.36 11.40 -7.60
N ALA A 223 -1.00 10.12 -7.67
CA ALA A 223 -1.94 9.09 -8.13
C ALA A 223 -3.15 8.93 -7.19
N LEU A 224 -2.93 9.04 -5.87
CA LEU A 224 -4.03 9.00 -4.90
C LEU A 224 -4.85 10.29 -4.90
N GLN A 225 -4.21 11.44 -5.10
CA GLN A 225 -4.93 12.71 -5.26
C GLN A 225 -5.82 12.69 -6.51
N GLN A 226 -5.33 12.14 -7.62
CA GLN A 226 -6.12 11.97 -8.85
C GLN A 226 -7.32 11.05 -8.63
N LEU A 227 -7.15 9.94 -7.90
CA LEU A 227 -8.27 9.06 -7.52
C LEU A 227 -9.38 9.85 -6.80
N ASN A 228 -8.99 10.71 -5.85
CA ASN A 228 -9.94 11.55 -5.10
C ASN A 228 -10.58 12.63 -6.00
N MET A 229 -9.83 13.23 -6.93
CA MET A 229 -10.34 14.27 -7.85
C MET A 229 -11.22 13.70 -8.97
N SER A 230 -10.91 12.53 -9.52
CA SER A 230 -11.72 11.89 -10.56
C SER A 230 -13.12 11.55 -10.07
N ASN A 231 -13.26 11.22 -8.78
CA ASN A 231 -14.57 11.06 -8.15
C ASN A 231 -15.35 12.38 -8.07
N VAL A 232 -14.67 13.53 -7.99
CA VAL A 232 -15.28 14.87 -7.98
C VAL A 232 -15.52 15.41 -9.40
N SER A 233 -14.75 14.95 -10.40
CA SER A 233 -14.72 15.53 -11.75
C SER A 233 -15.62 14.83 -12.76
N ALA A 234 -16.18 13.64 -12.46
CA ALA A 234 -17.21 12.99 -13.27
C ALA A 234 -18.59 13.72 -13.23
N ILE A 235 -18.57 15.02 -12.89
CA ILE A 235 -19.69 15.87 -12.52
C ILE A 235 -19.79 17.14 -13.40
N VAL A 236 -18.90 17.31 -14.39
CA VAL A 236 -18.98 18.40 -15.38
C VAL A 236 -19.35 17.86 -16.75
#